data_AF-A0A6S7JL89-F1
#
_entry.id   AF-A0A6S7JL89-F1
#
_cell.length_a   1.000
_cell.length_b   1.000
_cell.length_c   1.000
_cell.angle_alpha   90.00
_cell.angle_beta   90.00
_cell.angle_gamma   90.00
#
_symmetry.space_group_name_H-M   'P 1'
#
loop_
_entity.id
_entity.type
_entity.pdbx_description
1 polymer ?
#
loop_
_entity_poly.entity_id
_entity_poly.type
_entity_poly.pdbx_seq_one_letter_code
_entity_poly.pdbx_strand_id
1 'polypeptide(L)'
;MAARVATSVLVLLGVVAVGLCVTPTTVLTVEEQSRIKDQLTQNLPGKDLETAYYNVASLKLLNSNVPKAEEICKFVNKQVDSGDVASIFYASSVGKLLGNCQVKVENAQATLAAAISEKSDTEKIRFAVGSLVNLGLKVDEKATSDALKSILKEEKEEFVPSVTNTLYAASHLAGDVSFAFDVIEDAVAQADEIEDTYLQFEGGLKMTGDFITGVYKLAAHMKKAPTITEDQAIKFASYLLSRKYIQSSQDTFFLLSSLNTFADNQFQVPVIARLYSNTAISEDNKLVKVRVTNTLDKAFSKMTVTADSILDKNDEELAARKPFVEQKDFYQLDVMSFKPSAGFYKMALSLKPSKPDKRLLGLTPDEITFKVVTKVMVQDIKVTILDKEHASQVNSV
;
A
#
# COMPACT_ATOMS: atom_id res chain seq x y z
N MET A 1 -47.63 24.73 48.36
CA MET A 1 -47.08 23.48 48.94
C MET A 1 -47.03 22.43 47.86
N ALA A 2 -45.84 21.84 47.66
CA ALA A 2 -45.50 20.59 46.94
C ALA A 2 -46.01 20.45 45.48
N ALA A 3 -45.22 20.69 44.42
CA ALA A 3 -44.00 19.99 43.98
C ALA A 3 -44.21 18.48 43.72
N ARG A 4 -44.38 18.12 42.44
CA ARG A 4 -44.00 16.81 41.90
C ARG A 4 -43.29 17.02 40.56
N VAL A 5 -41.96 16.99 40.64
CA VAL A 5 -41.04 16.87 39.51
C VAL A 5 -41.03 15.41 39.09
N ALA A 6 -41.42 15.12 37.86
CA ALA A 6 -41.22 13.81 37.25
C ALA A 6 -39.84 13.80 36.58
N THR A 7 -38.90 13.10 37.19
CA THR A 7 -37.54 12.94 36.71
C THR A 7 -37.52 11.86 35.62
N SER A 8 -37.42 12.26 34.36
CA SER A 8 -37.07 11.35 33.26
C SER A 8 -35.58 11.06 33.33
N VAL A 9 -35.21 9.84 33.72
CA VAL A 9 -33.84 9.34 33.63
C VAL A 9 -33.59 8.90 32.19
N LEU A 10 -32.89 9.74 31.42
CA LEU A 10 -32.38 9.39 30.10
C LEU A 10 -31.08 8.60 30.32
N VAL A 11 -31.13 7.27 30.17
CA VAL A 11 -29.92 6.43 30.15
C VAL A 11 -29.30 6.58 28.75
N LEU A 12 -28.25 7.39 28.65
CA LEU A 12 -27.41 7.49 27.47
C LEU A 12 -26.49 6.26 27.46
N LEU A 13 -26.85 5.21 26.71
CA LEU A 13 -25.90 4.15 26.35
C LEU A 13 -24.91 4.74 25.35
N GLY A 14 -23.74 5.16 25.86
CA GLY A 14 -22.58 5.41 25.03
C GLY A 14 -22.07 4.09 24.48
N VAL A 15 -22.48 3.74 23.26
CA VAL A 15 -21.78 2.72 22.47
C VAL A 15 -20.45 3.36 22.06
N VAL A 16 -19.40 3.06 22.83
CA VAL A 16 -18.04 3.23 22.33
C VAL A 16 -17.89 2.17 21.24
N ALA A 17 -18.11 2.57 19.99
CA ALA A 17 -17.62 1.81 18.86
C ALA A 17 -16.09 1.80 18.97
N VAL A 18 -15.54 0.75 19.57
CA VAL A 18 -14.13 0.42 19.39
C VAL A 18 -14.05 -0.02 17.94
N GLY A 19 -13.84 0.93 17.03
CA GLY A 19 -13.43 0.60 15.67
C GLY A 19 -12.14 -0.20 15.80
N LEU A 20 -12.21 -1.49 15.50
CA LEU A 20 -11.01 -2.28 15.29
C LEU A 20 -10.34 -1.65 14.05
N CYS A 21 -9.29 -0.86 14.26
CA CYS A 21 -8.50 -0.34 13.15
C CYS A 21 -7.81 -1.54 12.48
N VAL A 22 -8.35 -1.94 11.33
CA VAL A 22 -7.83 -3.09 10.57
C VAL A 22 -6.50 -2.71 9.94
N THR A 23 -5.39 -3.02 10.59
CA THR A 23 -4.04 -2.80 10.05
C THR A 23 -3.69 -3.80 8.95
N PRO A 24 -2.83 -3.44 7.97
CA PRO A 24 -2.45 -4.38 6.94
C PRO A 24 -1.69 -5.57 7.56
N THR A 25 -2.09 -6.79 7.22
CA THR A 25 -1.51 -8.03 7.79
C THR A 25 -0.36 -8.60 6.96
N THR A 26 -0.09 -8.02 5.80
CA THR A 26 0.97 -8.46 4.87
C THR A 26 1.78 -7.28 4.37
N VAL A 27 2.93 -7.57 3.78
CA VAL A 27 3.82 -6.59 3.15
C VAL A 27 4.25 -7.11 1.78
N LEU A 28 4.83 -6.24 0.95
CA LEU A 28 5.59 -6.68 -0.20
C LEU A 28 6.99 -7.10 0.26
N THR A 29 7.24 -8.40 0.39
CA THR A 29 8.49 -8.90 1.00
C THR A 29 9.71 -8.64 0.11
N VAL A 30 10.90 -8.72 0.68
CA VAL A 30 12.16 -8.56 -0.07
C VAL A 30 12.28 -9.61 -1.19
N GLU A 31 11.83 -10.84 -0.94
CA GLU A 31 11.82 -11.92 -1.93
C GLU A 31 10.84 -11.62 -3.06
N GLU A 32 9.64 -11.10 -2.75
CA GLU A 32 8.65 -10.68 -3.74
C GLU A 32 9.17 -9.50 -4.59
N GLN A 33 9.82 -8.52 -3.96
CA GLN A 33 10.50 -7.41 -4.65
C GLN A 33 11.59 -7.92 -5.59
N SER A 34 12.39 -8.90 -5.17
CA SER A 34 13.43 -9.52 -6.01
C SER A 34 12.82 -10.23 -7.23
N ARG A 35 11.74 -11.00 -7.03
CA ARG A 35 11.03 -11.67 -8.12
C ARG A 35 10.48 -10.67 -9.14
N ILE A 36 9.87 -9.58 -8.67
CA ILE A 36 9.37 -8.50 -9.53
C ILE A 36 10.53 -7.88 -10.31
N LYS A 37 11.65 -7.58 -9.65
CA LYS A 37 12.84 -7.03 -10.31
C LYS A 37 13.36 -7.94 -11.43
N ASP A 38 13.44 -9.24 -11.19
CA ASP A 38 13.92 -10.20 -12.19
C ASP A 38 12.98 -10.25 -13.41
N GLN A 39 11.67 -10.31 -13.16
CA GLN A 39 10.65 -10.27 -14.21
C GLN A 39 10.72 -8.98 -15.04
N LEU A 40 10.83 -7.82 -14.40
CA LEU A 40 10.95 -6.53 -15.10
C LEU A 40 12.23 -6.48 -15.94
N THR A 41 13.34 -6.98 -15.40
CA THR A 41 14.64 -6.98 -16.08
C THR A 41 14.62 -7.86 -17.34
N GLN A 42 13.95 -9.01 -17.29
CA GLN A 42 13.78 -9.91 -18.44
C GLN A 42 12.95 -9.29 -19.56
N ASN A 43 12.03 -8.38 -19.22
CA ASN A 43 11.11 -7.74 -20.16
C ASN A 43 11.59 -6.38 -20.67
N LEU A 44 12.84 -5.97 -20.39
CA LEU A 44 13.37 -4.68 -20.86
C LEU A 44 13.77 -4.71 -22.35
N PRO A 45 13.53 -3.62 -23.11
CA PRO A 45 12.78 -2.42 -22.70
C PRO A 45 11.28 -2.72 -22.55
N GLY A 46 10.72 -3.56 -23.42
CA GLY A 46 9.30 -3.82 -23.55
C GLY A 46 8.94 -3.90 -25.03
N LYS A 47 7.66 -4.04 -25.34
CA LYS A 47 7.16 -4.07 -26.73
C LYS A 47 6.93 -2.67 -27.32
N ASP A 48 6.66 -1.68 -26.48
CA ASP A 48 6.30 -0.30 -26.82
C ASP A 48 6.83 0.69 -25.76
N LEU A 49 6.66 2.00 -26.03
CA LEU A 49 7.09 3.08 -25.13
C LEU A 49 6.40 3.01 -23.75
N GLU A 50 5.12 2.67 -23.71
CA GLU A 50 4.35 2.56 -22.47
C GLU A 50 4.90 1.46 -21.56
N THR A 51 5.10 0.25 -22.12
CA THR A 51 5.71 -0.87 -21.39
C THR A 51 7.12 -0.52 -20.94
N ALA A 52 7.90 0.17 -21.78
CA ALA A 52 9.23 0.64 -21.42
C ALA A 52 9.21 1.62 -20.24
N TYR A 53 8.28 2.56 -20.23
CA TYR A 53 8.08 3.46 -19.11
C TYR A 53 7.77 2.70 -17.82
N TYR A 54 6.76 1.84 -17.82
CA TYR A 54 6.39 1.12 -16.60
C TYR A 54 7.50 0.20 -16.09
N ASN A 55 8.23 -0.48 -16.98
CA ASN A 55 9.36 -1.33 -16.59
C ASN A 55 10.49 -0.52 -15.93
N VAL A 56 10.91 0.57 -16.60
CA VAL A 56 12.00 1.43 -16.11
C VAL A 56 11.60 2.13 -14.80
N ALA A 57 10.38 2.67 -14.72
CA ALA A 57 9.87 3.33 -13.53
C ALA A 57 9.76 2.37 -12.34
N SER A 58 9.24 1.16 -12.57
CA SER A 58 9.14 0.12 -11.53
C SER A 58 10.50 -0.30 -10.99
N LEU A 59 11.51 -0.48 -11.86
CA LEU A 59 12.87 -0.79 -11.41
C LEU A 59 13.47 0.34 -10.55
N LYS A 60 13.18 1.61 -10.89
CA LYS A 60 13.60 2.75 -10.08
C LYS A 60 12.90 2.81 -8.73
N LEU A 61 11.61 2.51 -8.67
CA LEU A 61 10.85 2.39 -7.42
C LEU A 61 11.37 1.28 -6.50
N LEU A 62 11.97 0.23 -7.06
CA LEU A 62 12.68 -0.83 -6.32
C LEU A 62 14.13 -0.47 -5.95
N ASN A 63 14.56 0.78 -6.18
CA ASN A 63 15.95 1.22 -6.01
C ASN A 63 16.96 0.34 -6.77
N SER A 64 16.54 -0.19 -7.92
CA SER A 64 17.39 -1.02 -8.78
C SER A 64 18.03 -0.21 -9.89
N ASN A 65 19.24 -0.63 -10.29
CA ASN A 65 19.83 -0.19 -11.54
C ASN A 65 18.98 -0.66 -12.71
N VAL A 66 18.92 0.18 -13.76
CA VAL A 66 18.28 -0.14 -15.03
C VAL A 66 19.37 -0.63 -16.00
N PRO A 67 19.46 -1.94 -16.28
CA PRO A 67 20.48 -2.45 -17.20
C PRO A 67 20.21 -1.95 -18.63
N LYS A 68 21.26 -1.91 -19.45
CA LYS A 68 21.18 -1.52 -20.87
C LYS A 68 20.57 -0.13 -21.10
N ALA A 69 20.82 0.82 -20.19
CA ALA A 69 20.26 2.18 -20.25
C ALA A 69 20.48 2.88 -21.62
N GLU A 70 21.65 2.70 -22.25
CA GLU A 70 21.92 3.28 -23.57
C GLU A 70 21.07 2.67 -24.68
N GLU A 71 20.85 1.35 -24.67
CA GLU A 71 19.99 0.67 -25.64
C GLU A 71 18.53 1.09 -25.49
N ILE A 72 18.07 1.22 -24.24
CA ILE A 72 16.73 1.72 -23.92
C ILE A 72 16.60 3.17 -24.42
N CYS A 73 17.61 4.00 -24.22
CA CYS A 73 17.61 5.38 -24.72
C CYS A 73 17.52 5.46 -26.25
N LYS A 74 18.24 4.57 -26.97
CA LYS A 74 18.13 4.45 -28.44
C LYS A 74 16.74 3.98 -28.86
N PHE A 75 16.16 3.03 -28.14
CA PHE A 75 14.81 2.53 -28.39
C PHE A 75 13.78 3.65 -28.28
N VAL A 76 13.79 4.45 -27.21
CA VAL A 76 12.80 5.53 -27.03
C VAL A 76 12.94 6.63 -28.08
N ASN A 77 14.16 7.03 -28.44
CA ASN A 77 14.39 8.02 -29.50
C ASN A 77 13.99 7.53 -30.88
N LYS A 78 13.97 6.21 -31.11
CA LYS A 78 13.51 5.63 -32.38
C LYS A 78 11.98 5.54 -32.47
N GLN A 79 11.30 5.30 -31.35
CA GLN A 79 9.85 5.07 -31.33
C GLN A 79 9.02 6.31 -31.04
N VAL A 80 9.60 7.36 -30.46
CA VAL A 80 8.85 8.57 -30.11
C VAL A 80 8.19 9.19 -31.34
N ASP A 81 6.90 9.48 -31.21
CA ASP A 81 6.08 10.19 -32.19
C ASP A 81 5.85 11.61 -31.68
N SER A 82 6.39 12.60 -32.38
CA SER A 82 6.27 14.03 -32.00
C SER A 82 4.86 14.60 -32.15
N GLY A 83 3.94 13.88 -32.81
CA GLY A 83 2.54 14.24 -32.95
C GLY A 83 1.63 13.70 -31.84
N ASP A 84 2.11 12.72 -31.06
CA ASP A 84 1.31 12.04 -30.04
C ASP A 84 1.79 12.38 -28.61
N VAL A 85 0.89 12.96 -27.82
CA VAL A 85 1.19 13.43 -26.46
C VAL A 85 1.55 12.27 -25.53
N ALA A 86 0.89 11.12 -25.67
CA ALA A 86 1.18 9.93 -24.86
C ALA A 86 2.56 9.36 -25.19
N SER A 87 2.88 9.24 -26.48
CA SER A 87 4.21 8.83 -26.97
C SER A 87 5.33 9.73 -26.41
N ILE A 88 5.15 11.05 -26.46
CA ILE A 88 6.11 12.01 -25.88
C ILE A 88 6.22 11.84 -24.37
N PHE A 89 5.10 11.63 -23.66
CA PHE A 89 5.10 11.42 -22.22
C PHE A 89 5.89 10.19 -21.81
N TYR A 90 5.63 9.04 -22.43
CA TYR A 90 6.35 7.81 -22.11
C TYR A 90 7.83 7.91 -22.46
N ALA A 91 8.17 8.44 -23.64
CA ALA A 91 9.56 8.61 -24.05
C ALA A 91 10.33 9.57 -23.12
N SER A 92 9.78 10.77 -22.87
CA SER A 92 10.42 11.78 -22.01
C SER A 92 10.55 11.31 -20.56
N SER A 93 9.57 10.57 -20.04
CA SER A 93 9.60 9.98 -18.69
C SER A 93 10.70 8.93 -18.56
N VAL A 94 10.84 8.03 -19.54
CA VAL A 94 11.98 7.09 -19.58
C VAL A 94 13.30 7.87 -19.62
N GLY A 95 13.41 8.88 -20.49
CA GLY A 95 14.59 9.73 -20.59
C GLY A 95 15.00 10.33 -19.25
N LYS A 96 14.03 10.93 -18.53
CA LYS A 96 14.22 11.52 -17.21
C LYS A 96 14.67 10.49 -16.17
N LEU A 97 14.06 9.30 -16.15
CA LEU A 97 14.39 8.23 -15.22
C LEU A 97 15.79 7.64 -15.44
N LEU A 98 16.25 7.58 -16.70
CA LEU A 98 17.61 7.16 -17.03
C LEU A 98 18.66 8.23 -16.66
N GLY A 99 18.29 9.51 -16.74
CA GLY A 99 19.11 10.65 -16.31
C GLY A 99 20.21 11.05 -17.30
N ASN A 100 20.81 10.09 -18.01
CA ASN A 100 21.79 10.31 -19.07
C ASN A 100 21.20 10.18 -20.49
N CYS A 101 19.88 10.05 -20.61
CA CYS A 101 19.20 9.91 -21.90
C CYS A 101 18.57 11.23 -22.35
N GLN A 102 19.08 11.79 -23.44
CA GLN A 102 18.46 12.94 -24.10
C GLN A 102 17.43 12.45 -25.12
N VAL A 103 16.15 12.72 -24.84
CA VAL A 103 15.04 12.40 -25.75
C VAL A 103 14.82 13.58 -26.67
N LYS A 104 14.93 13.35 -27.97
CA LYS A 104 14.75 14.37 -29.00
C LYS A 104 13.34 14.29 -29.56
N VAL A 105 12.59 15.38 -29.41
CA VAL A 105 11.21 15.50 -29.92
C VAL A 105 11.11 16.81 -30.68
N GLU A 106 10.86 16.73 -31.98
CA GLU A 106 10.66 17.91 -32.82
C GLU A 106 9.38 18.64 -32.42
N ASN A 107 9.41 19.97 -32.39
CA ASN A 107 8.25 20.82 -32.06
C ASN A 107 7.55 20.53 -30.71
N ALA A 108 8.23 19.85 -29.77
CA ALA A 108 7.64 19.40 -28.50
C ALA A 108 6.90 20.51 -27.74
N GLN A 109 7.48 21.71 -27.62
CA GLN A 109 6.84 22.83 -26.92
C GLN A 109 5.47 23.17 -27.51
N ALA A 110 5.35 23.22 -28.84
CA ALA A 110 4.11 23.59 -29.51
C ALA A 110 3.06 22.48 -29.38
N THR A 111 3.44 21.22 -29.64
CA THR A 111 2.52 20.06 -29.53
C THR A 111 1.96 19.94 -28.11
N LEU A 112 2.83 20.01 -27.09
CA LEU A 112 2.44 19.83 -25.70
C LEU A 112 1.65 21.03 -25.17
N ALA A 113 2.00 22.26 -25.53
CA ALA A 113 1.22 23.43 -25.14
C ALA A 113 -0.18 23.43 -25.76
N ALA A 114 -0.32 22.97 -27.02
CA ALA A 114 -1.62 22.85 -27.68
C ALA A 114 -2.55 21.81 -27.02
N ALA A 115 -1.99 20.83 -26.31
CA ALA A 115 -2.75 19.83 -25.57
C ALA A 115 -3.34 20.38 -24.26
N ILE A 116 -2.82 21.50 -23.74
CA ILE A 116 -3.33 22.16 -22.54
C ILE A 116 -4.52 23.03 -22.94
N SER A 117 -5.73 22.47 -22.83
CA SER A 117 -6.98 23.12 -23.26
C SER A 117 -8.18 22.54 -22.53
N GLU A 118 -9.21 23.36 -22.26
CA GLU A 118 -10.52 22.94 -21.68
C GLU A 118 -11.31 21.97 -22.58
N LYS A 119 -10.86 21.79 -23.83
CA LYS A 119 -11.41 20.85 -24.81
C LYS A 119 -10.65 19.51 -24.84
N SER A 120 -9.49 19.43 -24.19
CA SER A 120 -8.77 18.18 -24.00
C SER A 120 -9.34 17.41 -22.82
N ASP A 121 -8.96 16.14 -22.72
CA ASP A 121 -9.15 15.36 -21.51
C ASP A 121 -8.02 15.59 -20.48
N THR A 122 -8.29 15.32 -19.21
CA THR A 122 -7.33 15.53 -18.11
C THR A 122 -6.09 14.63 -18.21
N GLU A 123 -6.20 13.42 -18.76
CA GLU A 123 -5.05 12.51 -18.95
C GLU A 123 -4.05 13.11 -19.93
N LYS A 124 -4.54 13.63 -21.06
CA LYS A 124 -3.74 14.30 -22.07
C LYS A 124 -3.08 15.57 -21.50
N ILE A 125 -3.79 16.33 -20.65
CA ILE A 125 -3.19 17.48 -19.94
C ILE A 125 -2.08 17.02 -18.99
N ARG A 126 -2.32 15.97 -18.18
CA ARG A 126 -1.31 15.37 -17.29
C ARG A 126 -0.07 14.94 -18.08
N PHE A 127 -0.25 14.24 -19.19
CA PHE A 127 0.83 13.79 -20.05
C PHE A 127 1.59 14.96 -20.68
N ALA A 128 0.88 16.01 -21.11
CA ALA A 128 1.49 17.21 -21.66
C ALA A 128 2.37 17.94 -20.61
N VAL A 129 1.80 18.20 -19.43
CA VAL A 129 2.52 18.87 -18.32
C VAL A 129 3.72 18.05 -17.87
N GLY A 130 3.54 16.74 -17.67
CA GLY A 130 4.64 15.84 -17.29
C GLY A 130 5.76 15.83 -18.32
N SER A 131 5.42 15.80 -19.61
CA SER A 131 6.40 15.86 -20.71
C SER A 131 7.17 17.17 -20.74
N LEU A 132 6.48 18.31 -20.60
CA LEU A 132 7.11 19.63 -20.56
C LEU A 132 8.13 19.69 -19.42
N VAL A 133 7.76 19.22 -18.23
CA VAL A 133 8.67 19.15 -17.07
C VAL A 133 9.86 18.23 -17.32
N ASN A 134 9.62 17.03 -17.87
CA ASN A 134 10.68 16.05 -18.13
C ASN A 134 11.71 16.56 -19.15
N LEU A 135 11.24 17.29 -20.17
CA LEU A 135 12.07 17.87 -21.22
C LEU A 135 12.69 19.22 -20.84
N GLY A 136 12.38 19.78 -19.67
CA GLY A 136 12.86 21.09 -19.23
C GLY A 136 12.25 22.26 -20.03
N LEU A 137 11.06 22.06 -20.57
CA LEU A 137 10.29 23.03 -21.34
C LEU A 137 9.34 23.82 -20.43
N LYS A 138 8.83 24.95 -20.94
CA LYS A 138 7.98 25.84 -20.14
C LYS A 138 6.56 25.30 -20.06
N VAL A 139 6.03 25.16 -18.84
CA VAL A 139 4.61 24.94 -18.56
C VAL A 139 3.89 26.28 -18.46
N ASP A 140 2.76 26.43 -19.15
CA ASP A 140 1.85 27.55 -18.94
C ASP A 140 0.95 27.24 -17.73
N GLU A 141 1.37 27.71 -16.56
CA GLU A 141 0.69 27.41 -15.29
C GLU A 141 -0.74 27.93 -15.23
N LYS A 142 -0.97 29.13 -15.79
CA LYS A 142 -2.30 29.74 -15.81
C LYS A 142 -3.23 28.96 -16.74
N ALA A 143 -2.79 28.70 -17.97
CA ALA A 143 -3.60 27.94 -18.92
C ALA A 143 -3.91 26.52 -18.40
N THR A 144 -2.95 25.89 -17.74
CA THR A 144 -3.14 24.56 -17.14
C THR A 144 -4.16 24.60 -16.01
N SER A 145 -4.03 25.56 -15.09
CA SER A 145 -4.96 25.71 -13.96
C SER A 145 -6.38 26.03 -14.43
N ASP A 146 -6.52 26.92 -15.42
CA ASP A 146 -7.82 27.31 -15.97
C ASP A 146 -8.50 26.13 -16.68
N ALA A 147 -7.75 25.37 -17.49
CA ALA A 147 -8.27 24.19 -18.18
C ALA A 147 -8.74 23.11 -17.20
N LEU A 148 -7.92 22.75 -16.21
CA LEU A 148 -8.27 21.73 -15.21
C LEU A 148 -9.49 22.15 -14.36
N LYS A 149 -9.54 23.42 -13.93
CA LYS A 149 -10.71 23.95 -13.21
C LYS A 149 -11.99 23.88 -14.05
N SER A 150 -11.89 24.21 -15.34
CA SER A 150 -13.04 24.12 -16.24
C SER A 150 -13.54 22.69 -16.38
N ILE A 151 -12.64 21.74 -16.61
CA ILE A 151 -13.01 20.33 -16.81
C ILE A 151 -13.66 19.75 -15.54
N LEU A 152 -13.07 19.99 -14.37
CA LEU A 152 -13.63 19.53 -13.09
C LEU A 152 -15.03 20.13 -12.83
N LYS A 153 -15.25 21.40 -13.18
CA LYS A 153 -16.52 22.08 -12.96
C LYS A 153 -17.62 21.61 -13.93
N GLU A 154 -17.24 21.29 -15.17
CA GLU A 154 -18.18 20.89 -16.21
C GLU A 154 -18.52 19.39 -16.16
N GLU A 155 -17.85 18.62 -15.30
CA GLU A 155 -18.07 17.18 -15.11
C GLU A 155 -18.07 16.41 -16.45
N LYS A 156 -17.18 16.80 -17.36
CA LYS A 156 -17.07 16.22 -18.72
C LYS A 156 -16.52 14.79 -18.73
N GLU A 157 -15.94 14.35 -17.63
CA GLU A 157 -15.24 13.09 -17.46
C GLU A 157 -15.72 12.38 -16.18
N GLU A 158 -15.45 11.09 -16.07
CA GLU A 158 -15.58 10.37 -14.81
C GLU A 158 -14.76 11.07 -13.71
N PHE A 159 -15.39 11.29 -12.56
CA PHE A 159 -14.87 12.19 -11.54
C PHE A 159 -13.51 11.76 -10.98
N VAL A 160 -13.38 10.52 -10.51
CA VAL A 160 -12.14 10.03 -9.86
C VAL A 160 -10.95 9.99 -10.83
N PRO A 161 -11.06 9.49 -12.08
CA PRO A 161 -9.99 9.65 -13.09
C PRO A 161 -9.62 11.11 -13.34
N SER A 162 -10.60 11.99 -13.50
CA SER A 162 -10.39 13.41 -13.77
C SER A 162 -9.65 14.13 -12.64
N VAL A 163 -10.07 13.87 -11.39
CA VAL A 163 -9.39 14.34 -10.18
C VAL A 163 -7.96 13.78 -10.15
N THR A 164 -7.77 12.48 -10.35
CA THR A 164 -6.44 11.85 -10.31
C THR A 164 -5.47 12.52 -11.27
N ASN A 165 -5.87 12.70 -12.53
CA ASN A 165 -5.02 13.35 -13.51
C ASN A 165 -4.73 14.81 -13.16
N THR A 166 -5.73 15.51 -12.62
CA THR A 166 -5.58 16.88 -12.11
C THR A 166 -4.55 16.97 -10.99
N LEU A 167 -4.57 16.04 -10.01
CA LEU A 167 -3.60 16.01 -8.90
C LEU A 167 -2.16 15.91 -9.42
N TYR A 168 -1.92 15.06 -10.41
CA TYR A 168 -0.60 14.93 -11.03
C TYR A 168 -0.16 16.19 -11.76
N ALA A 169 -1.02 16.77 -12.60
CA ALA A 169 -0.69 17.99 -13.33
C ALA A 169 -0.45 19.17 -12.38
N ALA A 170 -1.34 19.35 -11.39
CA ALA A 170 -1.26 20.40 -10.38
C ALA A 170 0.04 20.30 -9.55
N SER A 171 0.52 19.09 -9.25
CA SER A 171 1.78 18.91 -8.49
C SER A 171 3.04 19.47 -9.17
N HIS A 172 2.93 19.88 -10.44
CA HIS A 172 4.01 20.49 -11.22
C HIS A 172 3.90 22.01 -11.35
N LEU A 173 2.81 22.64 -10.88
CA LEU A 173 2.59 24.08 -10.99
C LEU A 173 3.14 24.80 -9.76
N ALA A 174 3.63 26.04 -9.90
CA ALA A 174 4.08 26.84 -8.76
C ALA A 174 2.98 27.75 -8.20
N GLY A 175 1.96 28.07 -9.01
CA GLY A 175 0.79 28.85 -8.62
C GLY A 175 -0.17 28.16 -7.64
N ASP A 176 -1.33 28.79 -7.40
CA ASP A 176 -2.36 28.26 -6.51
C ASP A 176 -3.06 27.03 -7.10
N VAL A 177 -2.86 25.89 -6.43
CA VAL A 177 -3.41 24.58 -6.80
C VAL A 177 -4.46 24.07 -5.81
N SER A 178 -4.99 24.95 -4.94
CA SER A 178 -5.97 24.57 -3.91
C SER A 178 -7.21 23.89 -4.49
N PHE A 179 -7.65 24.31 -5.69
CA PHE A 179 -8.77 23.69 -6.39
C PHE A 179 -8.62 22.18 -6.62
N ALA A 180 -7.39 21.69 -6.84
CA ALA A 180 -7.11 20.27 -7.04
C ALA A 180 -7.09 19.52 -5.70
N PHE A 181 -6.72 20.22 -4.63
CA PHE A 181 -6.68 19.66 -3.29
C PHE A 181 -8.08 19.56 -2.66
N ASP A 182 -8.93 20.55 -2.90
CA ASP A 182 -10.25 20.67 -2.28
C ASP A 182 -11.21 19.55 -2.73
N VAL A 183 -10.97 18.93 -3.89
CA VAL A 183 -11.77 17.81 -4.42
C VAL A 183 -11.30 16.43 -3.95
N ILE A 184 -10.23 16.33 -3.15
CA ILE A 184 -9.69 15.03 -2.69
C ILE A 184 -10.71 14.33 -1.79
N GLU A 185 -11.35 15.04 -0.87
CA GLU A 185 -12.33 14.46 0.06
C GLU A 185 -13.53 13.86 -0.69
N ASP A 186 -14.08 14.60 -1.64
CA ASP A 186 -15.18 14.15 -2.48
C ASP A 186 -14.79 12.93 -3.32
N ALA A 187 -13.54 12.90 -3.83
CA ALA A 187 -13.04 11.75 -4.56
C ALA A 187 -12.89 10.52 -3.65
N VAL A 188 -12.33 10.68 -2.44
CA VAL A 188 -12.20 9.59 -1.45
C VAL A 188 -13.58 9.03 -1.07
N ALA A 189 -14.61 9.87 -0.99
CA ALA A 189 -15.97 9.44 -0.68
C ALA A 189 -16.60 8.52 -1.76
N GLN A 190 -16.02 8.46 -2.96
CA GLN A 190 -16.43 7.53 -4.02
C GLN A 190 -15.71 6.17 -3.98
N ALA A 191 -14.80 5.96 -3.02
CA ALA A 191 -14.16 4.67 -2.85
C ALA A 191 -15.16 3.65 -2.28
N ASP A 192 -15.17 2.46 -2.84
CA ASP A 192 -15.91 1.31 -2.34
C ASP A 192 -15.21 0.73 -1.12
N GLU A 193 -15.96 0.61 -0.03
CA GLU A 193 -15.53 -0.14 1.15
C GLU A 193 -15.92 -1.61 1.02
N ILE A 194 -14.95 -2.50 1.25
CA ILE A 194 -15.14 -3.96 1.20
C ILE A 194 -14.85 -4.54 2.58
N GLU A 195 -15.89 -5.11 3.19
CA GLU A 195 -15.82 -5.87 4.47
C GLU A 195 -15.08 -5.11 5.58
N ASP A 196 -15.27 -3.79 5.68
CA ASP A 196 -14.57 -2.88 6.62
C ASP A 196 -13.03 -2.99 6.61
N THR A 197 -12.45 -3.62 5.58
CA THR A 197 -11.04 -4.01 5.52
C THR A 197 -10.29 -3.28 4.40
N TYR A 198 -10.98 -2.99 3.30
CA TYR A 198 -10.37 -2.43 2.09
C TYR A 198 -11.15 -1.22 1.61
N LEU A 199 -10.40 -0.25 1.05
CA LEU A 199 -10.94 0.79 0.19
C LEU A 199 -10.32 0.66 -1.19
N GLN A 200 -11.16 0.73 -2.22
CA GLN A 200 -10.74 0.74 -3.61
C GLN A 200 -11.64 1.65 -4.43
N PHE A 201 -11.20 2.04 -5.62
CA PHE A 201 -12.06 2.67 -6.61
C PHE A 201 -12.56 1.67 -7.64
N GLU A 202 -13.68 2.01 -8.28
CA GLU A 202 -14.04 1.47 -9.59
C GLU A 202 -12.83 1.66 -10.54
N GLY A 203 -12.45 0.60 -11.27
CA GLY A 203 -11.18 0.54 -12.01
C GLY A 203 -10.03 -0.16 -11.26
N GLY A 204 -10.23 -0.56 -10.00
CA GLY A 204 -9.39 -1.51 -9.28
C GLY A 204 -7.98 -0.99 -8.95
N LEU A 205 -6.97 -1.87 -9.05
CA LEU A 205 -5.58 -1.60 -8.65
C LEU A 205 -4.99 -0.38 -9.35
N LYS A 206 -5.19 -0.26 -10.68
CA LYS A 206 -4.65 0.87 -11.46
C LYS A 206 -5.20 2.19 -10.92
N MET A 207 -6.52 2.32 -10.86
CA MET A 207 -7.16 3.58 -10.43
C MET A 207 -6.81 3.90 -8.97
N THR A 208 -6.90 2.91 -8.09
CA THR A 208 -6.60 3.09 -6.66
C THR A 208 -5.14 3.46 -6.41
N GLY A 209 -4.20 2.75 -7.03
CA GLY A 209 -2.77 3.04 -6.86
C GLY A 209 -2.36 4.39 -7.46
N ASP A 210 -2.94 4.76 -8.61
CA ASP A 210 -2.66 6.04 -9.26
C ASP A 210 -3.24 7.23 -8.47
N PHE A 211 -4.48 7.13 -7.98
CA PHE A 211 -5.10 8.14 -7.13
C PHE A 211 -4.28 8.39 -5.86
N ILE A 212 -3.94 7.34 -5.13
CA ILE A 212 -3.12 7.45 -3.90
C ILE A 212 -1.78 8.12 -4.21
N THR A 213 -1.08 7.67 -5.24
CA THR A 213 0.20 8.31 -5.62
C THR A 213 0.00 9.80 -5.94
N GLY A 214 -1.04 10.15 -6.70
CA GLY A 214 -1.36 11.54 -7.07
C GLY A 214 -1.68 12.43 -5.88
N VAL A 215 -2.52 11.95 -4.96
CA VAL A 215 -2.91 12.68 -3.73
C VAL A 215 -1.68 13.03 -2.91
N TYR A 216 -0.85 12.05 -2.59
CA TYR A 216 0.33 12.28 -1.74
C TYR A 216 1.40 13.12 -2.44
N LYS A 217 1.49 13.05 -3.78
CA LYS A 217 2.36 13.92 -4.57
C LYS A 217 1.93 15.39 -4.46
N LEU A 218 0.63 15.68 -4.63
CA LEU A 218 0.11 17.04 -4.47
C LEU A 218 0.22 17.51 -3.02
N ALA A 219 -0.10 16.64 -2.05
CA ALA A 219 0.04 16.94 -0.62
C ALA A 219 1.49 17.34 -0.26
N ALA A 220 2.48 16.60 -0.77
CA ALA A 220 3.90 16.92 -0.55
C ALA A 220 4.29 18.25 -1.21
N HIS A 221 3.78 18.52 -2.42
CA HIS A 221 3.98 19.79 -3.11
C HIS A 221 3.43 20.97 -2.28
N MET A 222 2.21 20.84 -1.77
CA MET A 222 1.54 21.88 -0.96
C MET A 222 2.01 21.92 0.50
N LYS A 223 2.78 20.92 0.94
CA LYS A 223 3.17 20.70 2.35
C LYS A 223 1.95 20.66 3.28
N LYS A 224 0.84 20.09 2.80
CA LYS A 224 -0.45 19.99 3.48
C LYS A 224 -0.89 18.54 3.50
N ALA A 225 -1.20 18.00 4.68
CA ALA A 225 -1.67 16.62 4.82
C ALA A 225 -2.97 16.43 4.02
N PRO A 226 -3.10 15.34 3.24
CA PRO A 226 -4.28 15.10 2.42
C PRO A 226 -5.53 14.90 3.28
N THR A 227 -6.71 15.15 2.71
CA THR A 227 -8.02 14.85 3.34
C THR A 227 -8.33 13.35 3.23
N ILE A 228 -7.44 12.53 3.81
CA ILE A 228 -7.58 11.08 3.96
C ILE A 228 -7.42 10.78 5.46
N THR A 229 -8.37 10.07 6.06
CA THR A 229 -8.28 9.69 7.48
C THR A 229 -7.24 8.58 7.70
N GLU A 230 -6.81 8.36 8.95
CA GLU A 230 -5.92 7.24 9.28
C GLU A 230 -6.50 5.89 8.85
N ASP A 231 -7.77 5.64 9.15
CA ASP A 231 -8.50 4.42 8.78
C ASP A 231 -8.54 4.23 7.25
N GLN A 232 -8.85 5.30 6.50
CA GLN A 232 -8.89 5.24 5.04
C GLN A 232 -7.50 4.92 4.46
N ALA A 233 -6.45 5.58 4.95
CA ALA A 233 -5.08 5.33 4.50
C ALA A 233 -4.66 3.88 4.74
N ILE A 234 -5.03 3.33 5.89
CA ILE A 234 -4.79 1.94 6.25
C ILE A 234 -5.58 0.99 5.32
N LYS A 235 -6.88 1.21 5.10
CA LYS A 235 -7.73 0.39 4.20
C LYS A 235 -7.25 0.40 2.75
N PHE A 236 -6.81 1.55 2.24
CA PHE A 236 -6.18 1.64 0.91
C PHE A 236 -4.86 0.85 0.83
N ALA A 237 -4.01 0.97 1.86
CA ALA A 237 -2.75 0.20 1.91
C ALA A 237 -3.02 -1.30 1.96
N SER A 238 -3.98 -1.74 2.78
CA SER A 238 -4.45 -3.13 2.86
C SER A 238 -4.95 -3.64 1.52
N TYR A 239 -5.75 -2.85 0.79
CA TYR A 239 -6.24 -3.20 -0.54
C TYR A 239 -5.07 -3.44 -1.51
N LEU A 240 -4.15 -2.48 -1.61
CA LEU A 240 -3.01 -2.58 -2.53
C LEU A 240 -2.15 -3.80 -2.22
N LEU A 241 -1.89 -4.06 -0.94
CA LEU A 241 -1.13 -5.23 -0.48
C LEU A 241 -1.83 -6.56 -0.79
N SER A 242 -3.17 -6.60 -0.79
CA SER A 242 -3.92 -7.79 -1.21
C SER A 242 -3.73 -8.12 -2.70
N ARG A 243 -3.32 -7.14 -3.51
CA ARG A 243 -3.13 -7.25 -4.97
C ARG A 243 -1.67 -7.46 -5.39
N LYS A 244 -0.78 -7.87 -4.48
CA LYS A 244 0.66 -7.99 -4.74
C LYS A 244 1.09 -9.08 -5.74
N TYR A 245 0.21 -10.00 -6.10
CA TYR A 245 0.48 -11.07 -7.08
C TYR A 245 0.05 -10.67 -8.49
N ILE A 246 0.82 -9.78 -9.09
CA ILE A 246 0.60 -9.21 -10.42
C ILE A 246 1.68 -9.64 -11.40
N GLN A 247 1.36 -9.55 -12.70
CA GLN A 247 2.25 -9.96 -13.78
C GLN A 247 2.40 -8.91 -14.89
N SER A 248 1.50 -7.94 -15.01
CA SER A 248 1.62 -6.89 -16.02
C SER A 248 2.60 -5.80 -15.59
N SER A 249 3.33 -5.20 -16.53
CA SER A 249 4.23 -4.08 -16.26
C SER A 249 3.47 -2.87 -15.67
N GLN A 250 2.27 -2.61 -16.19
CA GLN A 250 1.43 -1.50 -15.77
C GLN A 250 0.94 -1.65 -14.33
N ASP A 251 0.35 -2.81 -13.97
CA ASP A 251 -0.09 -3.06 -12.60
C ASP A 251 1.10 -3.04 -11.63
N THR A 252 2.27 -3.49 -12.09
CA THR A 252 3.52 -3.46 -11.30
C THR A 252 3.91 -2.05 -10.95
N PHE A 253 3.83 -1.15 -11.93
CA PHE A 253 4.10 0.25 -11.68
C PHE A 253 3.11 0.86 -10.67
N PHE A 254 1.80 0.70 -10.85
CA PHE A 254 0.81 1.31 -9.96
C PHE A 254 0.84 0.74 -8.55
N LEU A 255 1.07 -0.57 -8.41
CA LEU A 255 1.29 -1.19 -7.10
C LEU A 255 2.55 -0.65 -6.43
N LEU A 256 3.71 -0.68 -7.10
CA LEU A 256 4.97 -0.24 -6.51
C LEU A 256 4.97 1.25 -6.19
N SER A 257 4.34 2.07 -7.03
CA SER A 257 4.26 3.53 -6.84
C SER A 257 3.46 3.87 -5.58
N SER A 258 2.29 3.25 -5.43
CA SER A 258 1.43 3.47 -4.27
C SER A 258 2.00 2.86 -2.99
N LEU A 259 2.59 1.67 -3.04
CA LEU A 259 3.25 1.08 -1.87
C LEU A 259 4.50 1.87 -1.46
N ASN A 260 5.30 2.40 -2.39
CA ASN A 260 6.39 3.33 -2.05
C ASN A 260 5.88 4.60 -1.42
N THR A 261 4.76 5.14 -1.91
CA THR A 261 4.12 6.32 -1.33
C THR A 261 3.74 6.06 0.13
N PHE A 262 3.11 4.93 0.44
CA PHE A 262 2.80 4.57 1.83
C PHE A 262 4.03 4.15 2.66
N ALA A 263 5.11 3.70 2.02
CA ALA A 263 6.31 3.27 2.73
C ALA A 263 7.06 4.44 3.38
N ASP A 264 7.07 5.60 2.73
CA ASP A 264 7.74 6.81 3.22
C ASP A 264 7.17 8.07 2.54
N ASN A 265 6.19 8.71 3.17
CA ASN A 265 5.72 10.05 2.80
C ASN A 265 5.69 10.96 4.03
N GLN A 266 5.42 12.25 3.85
CA GLN A 266 5.51 13.26 4.91
C GLN A 266 4.33 13.25 5.91
N PHE A 267 3.28 12.46 5.67
CA PHE A 267 2.00 12.59 6.37
C PHE A 267 1.52 11.32 7.05
N GLN A 268 1.46 10.19 6.33
CA GLN A 268 0.74 8.99 6.76
C GLN A 268 1.44 7.71 6.28
N VAL A 269 2.09 7.00 7.19
CA VAL A 269 2.90 5.80 6.94
C VAL A 269 2.33 4.64 7.75
N PRO A 270 1.58 3.71 7.13
CA PRO A 270 1.06 2.53 7.79
C PRO A 270 2.17 1.66 8.39
N VAL A 271 2.07 1.37 9.69
CA VAL A 271 2.93 0.42 10.39
C VAL A 271 2.29 -0.96 10.35
N ILE A 272 3.08 -1.95 9.97
CA ILE A 272 2.62 -3.33 9.78
C ILE A 272 3.39 -4.22 10.74
N ALA A 273 2.68 -4.75 11.75
CA ALA A 273 3.20 -5.79 12.63
C ALA A 273 2.70 -7.16 12.18
N ARG A 274 3.63 -8.08 11.93
CA ARG A 274 3.30 -9.42 11.43
C ARG A 274 4.07 -10.50 12.15
N LEU A 275 3.45 -11.67 12.29
CA LEU A 275 4.13 -12.86 12.75
C LEU A 275 5.25 -13.22 11.75
N TYR A 276 6.44 -13.48 12.28
CA TYR A 276 7.63 -13.86 11.52
C TYR A 276 8.13 -15.26 11.87
N SER A 277 7.78 -15.78 13.07
CA SER A 277 7.99 -17.17 13.42
C SER A 277 6.96 -18.09 12.76
N ASN A 278 7.19 -19.41 12.85
CA ASN A 278 6.13 -20.39 12.58
C ASN A 278 4.91 -20.11 13.47
N THR A 279 3.72 -20.36 12.94
CA THR A 279 2.46 -20.25 13.70
C THR A 279 2.36 -21.32 14.78
N ALA A 280 3.08 -22.44 14.63
CA ALA A 280 3.19 -23.49 15.65
C ALA A 280 4.33 -23.22 16.65
N ILE A 281 3.94 -23.04 17.92
CA ILE A 281 4.81 -22.85 19.09
C ILE A 281 4.83 -24.14 19.91
N SER A 282 6.02 -24.56 20.37
CA SER A 282 6.21 -25.78 21.15
C SER A 282 7.38 -25.63 22.13
N GLU A 283 7.63 -26.64 22.96
CA GLU A 283 8.84 -26.68 23.80
C GLU A 283 10.14 -26.63 22.98
N ASP A 284 10.15 -27.11 21.74
CA ASP A 284 11.33 -27.06 20.88
C ASP A 284 11.42 -25.72 20.11
N ASN A 285 10.30 -25.00 19.97
CA ASN A 285 10.20 -23.69 19.32
C ASN A 285 9.32 -22.74 20.15
N LYS A 286 9.90 -22.17 21.21
CA LYS A 286 9.18 -21.43 22.26
C LYS A 286 8.84 -19.97 21.92
N LEU A 287 9.46 -19.45 20.87
CA LEU A 287 9.51 -18.02 20.60
C LEU A 287 8.46 -17.60 19.58
N VAL A 288 7.57 -16.70 19.98
CA VAL A 288 6.79 -15.88 19.05
C VAL A 288 7.67 -14.73 18.59
N LYS A 289 7.85 -14.61 17.27
CA LYS A 289 8.65 -13.54 16.65
C LYS A 289 7.75 -12.64 15.82
N VAL A 290 7.85 -11.33 16.02
CA VAL A 290 7.08 -10.31 15.29
C VAL A 290 8.04 -9.40 14.54
N ARG A 291 7.74 -9.10 13.28
CA ARG A 291 8.40 -8.03 12.51
C ARG A 291 7.48 -6.83 12.43
N VAL A 292 8.08 -5.64 12.57
CA VAL A 292 7.38 -4.36 12.46
C VAL A 292 8.03 -3.57 11.34
N THR A 293 7.32 -3.42 10.22
CA THR A 293 7.85 -2.86 8.98
C THR A 293 6.80 -1.98 8.29
N ASN A 294 7.21 -1.25 7.26
CA ASN A 294 6.29 -0.57 6.36
C ASN A 294 5.80 -1.51 5.23
N THR A 295 5.02 -0.96 4.30
CA THR A 295 4.46 -1.67 3.12
C THR A 295 5.49 -2.40 2.25
N LEU A 296 6.76 -2.00 2.28
CA LEU A 296 7.87 -2.57 1.50
C LEU A 296 8.84 -3.42 2.33
N ASP A 297 8.38 -3.93 3.48
CA ASP A 297 9.16 -4.74 4.41
C ASP A 297 10.43 -4.06 4.96
N LYS A 298 10.48 -2.72 4.94
CA LYS A 298 11.57 -1.95 5.55
C LYS A 298 11.27 -1.73 7.03
N ALA A 299 12.22 -2.07 7.89
CA ALA A 299 12.10 -1.85 9.33
C ALA A 299 12.17 -0.36 9.67
N PHE A 300 11.38 0.05 10.67
CA PHE A 300 11.48 1.39 11.24
C PHE A 300 12.68 1.51 12.18
N SER A 301 12.99 2.74 12.58
CA SER A 301 13.87 2.96 13.75
C SER A 301 13.29 2.24 14.98
N LYS A 302 14.16 1.86 15.92
CA LYS A 302 13.81 1.10 17.14
C LYS A 302 12.42 1.43 17.70
N MET A 303 11.61 0.40 17.92
CA MET A 303 10.29 0.49 18.53
C MET A 303 10.24 -0.37 19.80
N THR A 304 9.39 -0.01 20.75
CA THR A 304 8.97 -0.92 21.82
C THR A 304 7.74 -1.67 21.33
N VAL A 305 7.77 -2.99 21.45
CA VAL A 305 6.65 -3.88 21.11
C VAL A 305 6.18 -4.54 22.39
N THR A 306 4.89 -4.43 22.69
CA THR A 306 4.28 -5.01 23.90
C THR A 306 3.12 -5.92 23.49
N ALA A 307 3.07 -7.14 24.02
CA ALA A 307 1.86 -7.93 24.06
C ALA A 307 0.96 -7.37 25.16
N ASP A 308 -0.08 -6.63 24.78
CA ASP A 308 -1.01 -6.05 25.74
C ASP A 308 -1.84 -7.13 26.41
N SER A 309 -2.29 -8.12 25.64
CA SER A 309 -2.94 -9.33 26.10
C SER A 309 -2.56 -10.54 25.24
N ILE A 310 -2.58 -11.72 25.86
CA ILE A 310 -2.51 -13.03 25.20
C ILE A 310 -3.69 -13.83 25.72
N LEU A 311 -4.63 -14.13 24.84
CA LEU A 311 -5.88 -14.81 25.15
C LEU A 311 -5.93 -16.19 24.49
N ASP A 312 -6.54 -17.16 25.15
CA ASP A 312 -6.85 -18.45 24.53
C ASP A 312 -8.13 -18.37 23.67
N LYS A 313 -8.58 -19.49 23.12
CA LYS A 313 -9.78 -19.56 22.27
C LYS A 313 -11.10 -19.23 22.99
N ASN A 314 -11.10 -19.22 24.33
CA ASN A 314 -12.25 -18.91 25.17
C ASN A 314 -12.13 -17.50 25.78
N ASP A 315 -11.20 -16.70 25.25
CA ASP A 315 -10.84 -15.36 25.73
C ASP A 315 -10.30 -15.35 27.18
N GLU A 316 -9.75 -16.48 27.67
CA GLU A 316 -9.06 -16.54 28.96
C GLU A 316 -7.64 -15.99 28.83
N GLU A 317 -7.27 -15.07 29.74
CA GLU A 317 -5.96 -14.41 29.72
C GLU A 317 -4.84 -15.34 30.20
N LEU A 318 -3.88 -15.62 29.30
CA LEU A 318 -2.64 -16.31 29.62
C LEU A 318 -1.60 -15.35 30.21
N ALA A 319 -1.47 -14.16 29.62
CA ALA A 319 -0.55 -13.12 30.05
C ALA A 319 -0.95 -11.75 29.51
N ALA A 320 -0.58 -10.69 30.23
CA ALA A 320 -0.78 -9.31 29.81
C ALA A 320 0.48 -8.45 30.00
N ARG A 321 0.56 -7.38 29.20
CA ARG A 321 1.60 -6.33 29.23
C ARG A 321 3.02 -6.88 29.22
N LYS A 322 3.29 -7.84 28.33
CA LYS A 322 4.61 -8.47 28.21
C LYS A 322 5.43 -7.79 27.11
N PRO A 323 6.57 -7.15 27.45
CA PRO A 323 7.41 -6.55 26.43
C PRO A 323 8.13 -7.65 25.63
N PHE A 324 8.26 -7.43 24.34
CA PHE A 324 9.13 -8.24 23.51
C PHE A 324 10.59 -7.80 23.66
N VAL A 325 11.50 -8.74 23.48
CA VAL A 325 12.94 -8.46 23.40
C VAL A 325 13.29 -8.09 21.96
N GLU A 326 13.81 -6.89 21.76
CA GLU A 326 14.32 -6.40 20.47
C GLU A 326 15.49 -7.27 19.99
N GLN A 327 15.43 -7.72 18.74
CA GLN A 327 16.53 -8.31 17.99
C GLN A 327 16.82 -7.42 16.77
N LYS A 328 17.81 -7.79 15.95
CA LYS A 328 18.23 -6.98 14.80
C LYS A 328 17.09 -6.68 13.82
N ASP A 329 16.30 -7.70 13.46
CA ASP A 329 15.31 -7.60 12.37
C ASP A 329 13.88 -7.93 12.83
N PHE A 330 13.70 -8.33 14.09
CA PHE A 330 12.43 -8.77 14.67
C PHE A 330 12.40 -8.57 16.19
N TYR A 331 11.25 -8.79 16.80
CA TYR A 331 11.00 -8.76 18.24
C TYR A 331 10.58 -10.16 18.67
N GLN A 332 11.04 -10.64 19.83
CA GLN A 332 10.70 -11.99 20.30
C GLN A 332 10.15 -12.03 21.72
N LEU A 333 9.21 -12.97 21.95
CA LEU A 333 8.62 -13.27 23.25
C LEU A 333 8.60 -14.80 23.46
N ASP A 334 9.08 -15.27 24.61
CA ASP A 334 8.95 -16.67 25.02
C ASP A 334 7.57 -16.90 25.64
N VAL A 335 6.65 -17.43 24.83
CA VAL A 335 5.27 -17.68 25.27
C VAL A 335 5.18 -18.96 26.10
N MET A 336 6.09 -19.93 25.91
CA MET A 336 6.10 -21.16 26.69
C MET A 336 6.45 -20.91 28.17
N SER A 337 7.15 -19.80 28.46
CA SER A 337 7.39 -19.35 29.84
C SER A 337 6.11 -19.12 30.67
N PHE A 338 4.97 -18.89 30.01
CA PHE A 338 3.65 -18.72 30.64
C PHE A 338 2.89 -20.04 30.82
N LYS A 339 3.49 -21.19 30.44
CA LYS A 339 2.90 -22.53 30.53
C LYS A 339 1.51 -22.65 29.86
N PRO A 340 1.37 -22.23 28.58
CA PRO A 340 0.13 -22.37 27.85
C PRO A 340 -0.27 -23.84 27.70
N SER A 341 -1.58 -24.10 27.74
CA SER A 341 -2.13 -25.37 27.27
C SER A 341 -2.06 -25.45 25.74
N ALA A 342 -2.10 -26.66 25.17
CA ALA A 342 -2.16 -26.82 23.72
C ALA A 342 -3.47 -26.24 23.17
N GLY A 343 -3.39 -25.37 22.17
CA GLY A 343 -4.56 -24.62 21.70
C GLY A 343 -4.21 -23.48 20.76
N PHE A 344 -5.22 -22.71 20.38
CA PHE A 344 -5.07 -21.48 19.61
C PHE A 344 -5.12 -20.29 20.56
N TYR A 345 -4.30 -19.29 20.25
CA TYR A 345 -4.16 -18.07 21.02
C TYR A 345 -4.20 -16.85 20.11
N LYS A 346 -4.70 -15.75 20.68
CA LYS A 346 -4.73 -14.42 20.09
C LYS A 346 -3.85 -13.48 20.93
N MET A 347 -3.17 -12.56 20.28
CA MET A 347 -2.29 -11.60 20.93
C MET A 347 -2.56 -10.20 20.41
N ALA A 348 -3.01 -9.31 21.28
CA ALA A 348 -3.11 -7.90 20.99
C ALA A 348 -1.75 -7.22 21.24
N LEU A 349 -1.32 -6.36 20.32
CA LEU A 349 -0.05 -5.67 20.42
C LEU A 349 -0.23 -4.15 20.50
N SER A 350 0.74 -3.50 21.16
CA SER A 350 0.98 -2.07 21.03
C SER A 350 2.42 -1.80 20.62
N LEU A 351 2.57 -0.80 19.75
CA LEU A 351 3.83 -0.36 19.16
C LEU A 351 4.11 1.07 19.60
N LYS A 352 5.31 1.32 20.11
CA LYS A 352 5.74 2.67 20.48
C LYS A 352 7.08 3.00 19.86
N PRO A 353 7.16 3.97 18.93
CA PRO A 353 8.44 4.35 18.35
C PRO A 353 9.34 5.02 19.41
N SER A 354 10.63 4.69 19.40
CA SER A 354 11.60 5.28 20.33
C SER A 354 11.79 6.79 20.13
N LYS A 355 11.64 7.25 18.89
CA LYS A 355 11.55 8.67 18.51
C LYS A 355 10.13 8.95 18.02
N PRO A 356 9.43 9.97 18.55
CA PRO A 356 8.10 10.31 18.07
C PRO A 356 8.12 10.61 16.56
N ASP A 357 7.30 9.88 15.81
CA ASP A 357 7.02 10.14 14.39
C ASP A 357 5.50 10.14 14.22
N LYS A 358 4.94 11.33 13.99
CA LYS A 358 3.48 11.54 13.88
C LYS A 358 2.90 10.97 12.59
N ARG A 359 3.75 10.56 11.65
CA ARG A 359 3.31 9.99 10.38
C ARG A 359 2.87 8.55 10.55
N LEU A 360 3.37 7.86 11.58
CA LEU A 360 3.13 6.43 11.75
C LEU A 360 1.68 6.16 12.16
N LEU A 361 1.01 5.34 11.35
CA LEU A 361 -0.38 4.91 11.55
C LEU A 361 -0.45 3.46 12.01
N GLY A 362 -1.51 3.07 12.70
CA GLY A 362 -1.73 1.66 13.07
C GLY A 362 -0.77 1.15 14.16
N LEU A 363 -0.46 1.99 15.15
CA LEU A 363 0.42 1.62 16.27
C LEU A 363 -0.20 0.60 17.25
N THR A 364 -1.48 0.30 17.07
CA THR A 364 -2.20 -0.80 17.74
C THR A 364 -2.70 -1.75 16.65
N PRO A 365 -1.83 -2.65 16.14
CA PRO A 365 -2.19 -3.56 15.06
C PRO A 365 -3.22 -4.58 15.50
N ASP A 366 -3.83 -5.25 14.51
CA ASP A 366 -4.79 -6.33 14.75
C ASP A 366 -4.18 -7.51 15.51
N GLU A 367 -5.07 -8.32 16.08
CA GLU A 367 -4.69 -9.51 16.83
C GLU A 367 -3.84 -10.48 16.00
N ILE A 368 -2.67 -10.81 16.50
CA ILE A 368 -1.83 -11.88 15.93
C ILE A 368 -2.29 -13.22 16.50
N THR A 369 -2.48 -14.21 15.64
CA THR A 369 -2.85 -15.58 16.04
C THR A 369 -1.66 -16.53 15.99
N PHE A 370 -1.58 -17.44 16.95
CA PHE A 370 -0.61 -18.53 16.97
C PHE A 370 -1.20 -19.79 17.63
N LYS A 371 -0.57 -20.94 17.40
CA LYS A 371 -1.00 -22.25 17.90
C LYS A 371 0.07 -22.85 18.78
N VAL A 372 -0.27 -23.20 20.01
CA VAL A 372 0.58 -23.99 20.90
C VAL A 372 0.32 -25.48 20.63
N VAL A 373 1.37 -26.21 20.30
CA VAL A 373 1.33 -27.66 20.06
C VAL A 373 2.15 -28.41 21.11
N THR A 374 1.69 -29.61 21.44
CA THR A 374 2.37 -30.51 22.37
C THR A 374 2.79 -31.80 21.67
N LYS A 375 3.77 -32.49 22.25
CA LYS A 375 4.14 -33.85 21.84
C LYS A 375 3.11 -34.81 22.40
N VAL A 376 2.46 -35.57 21.51
CA VAL A 376 1.59 -36.69 21.90
C VAL A 376 2.36 -37.98 21.68
N MET A 377 2.38 -38.85 22.68
CA MET A 377 2.88 -40.21 22.55
C MET A 377 1.72 -41.08 22.09
N VAL A 378 1.86 -41.74 20.94
CA VAL A 378 0.89 -42.76 20.52
C VAL A 378 1.20 -44.02 21.31
N GLN A 379 0.32 -44.39 22.23
CA GLN A 379 0.51 -45.56 23.09
C GLN A 379 0.23 -46.85 22.34
N ASP A 380 -0.87 -46.92 21.57
CA ASP A 380 -1.26 -48.09 20.79
C ASP A 380 -1.81 -47.67 19.43
N ILE A 381 -1.41 -48.37 18.37
CA ILE A 381 -2.03 -48.29 17.04
C ILE A 381 -2.65 -49.65 16.74
N LYS A 382 -3.98 -49.70 16.60
CA LYS A 382 -4.68 -50.89 16.11
C LYS A 382 -5.09 -50.67 14.66
N VAL A 383 -4.54 -51.48 13.78
CA VAL A 383 -4.96 -51.54 12.37
C VAL A 383 -5.80 -52.79 12.19
N THR A 384 -7.10 -52.62 11.95
CA THR A 384 -7.98 -53.73 11.60
C THR A 384 -8.18 -53.74 10.09
N ILE A 385 -7.74 -54.81 9.44
CA ILE A 385 -8.05 -55.06 8.03
C ILE A 385 -9.36 -55.84 8.00
N LEU A 386 -10.41 -55.23 7.46
CA LEU A 386 -11.69 -55.89 7.24
C LEU A 386 -11.70 -56.43 5.81
N ASP A 387 -11.43 -57.72 5.67
CA ASP A 387 -11.80 -58.47 4.48
C ASP A 387 -13.29 -58.85 4.60
N LYS A 388 -14.06 -58.67 3.52
CA LYS A 388 -15.53 -58.81 3.54
C LYS A 388 -15.97 -60.25 3.84
N GLU A 389 -15.06 -61.22 3.80
CA GLU A 389 -15.36 -62.63 4.05
C GLU A 389 -14.70 -63.24 5.31
N HIS A 390 -13.74 -62.59 5.97
CA HIS A 390 -13.17 -63.12 7.23
C HIS A 390 -12.67 -62.01 8.18
N ALA A 391 -13.46 -61.70 9.21
CA ALA A 391 -13.01 -60.85 10.32
C ALA A 391 -12.13 -61.66 11.29
N SER A 392 -10.83 -61.39 11.32
CA SER A 392 -9.95 -61.82 12.41
C SER A 392 -9.15 -60.62 12.94
N GLN A 393 -9.24 -60.38 14.25
CA GLN A 393 -8.46 -59.35 14.94
C GLN A 393 -7.05 -59.89 15.21
N VAL A 394 -6.04 -59.22 14.69
CA VAL A 394 -4.64 -59.44 15.09
C VAL A 394 -4.23 -58.23 15.93
N ASN A 395 -3.97 -58.44 17.22
CA ASN A 395 -3.31 -57.45 18.06
C ASN A 395 -1.80 -57.61 17.87
N SER A 396 -1.10 -56.55 17.45
CA SER A 396 0.36 -56.47 17.52
C SER A 396 0.78 -55.58 18.69
N VAL A 397 1.81 -56.03 19.43
CA VAL A 397 2.43 -55.36 20.59
C VAL A 397 3.21 -54.13 20.17
#